data_AF-A0A7X7GD98-F1
#
_entry.id   AF-A0A7X7GD98-F1
#
_cell.length_a   1.000
_cell.length_b   1.000
_cell.length_c   1.000
_cell.angle_alpha   90.00
_cell.angle_beta   90.00
_cell.angle_gamma   90.00
#
_symmetry.space_group_name_H-M   'P 1'
#
loop_
_entity.id
_entity.type
_entity.pdbx_description
1 polymer ?
#
loop_
_entity_poly.entity_id
_entity_poly.type
_entity_poly.pdbx_seq_one_letter_code
_entity_poly.pdbx_strand_id
1 'polypeptide(L)'
;MDKSERWAAVGRIGAFIGGLALMAVIFIIDIKTSIWQDLVVLAGLAGSLVTFLLTFLVVNRVVGRLTERRWAPVTRVALTDLLHGLADEGRSELSRGIVVSRSLPVPGGDDGEAASAEELADLLHRLVGERRLLTERLGVWAGFLASSGNNDEIMRQVANTSLQLDRVRDAVLAIGGQESTEAMTALRAEVVCCNENLDALAAEIEHRLREHANEAVGQ
;
A
#
# COMPACT_ATOMS: atom_id res chain seq x y z
N MET A 1 82.04 34.54 -26.48
CA MET A 1 80.64 34.50 -26.01
C MET A 1 80.18 35.93 -25.84
N ASP A 2 79.32 36.38 -26.75
CA ASP A 2 78.98 37.79 -26.93
C ASP A 2 78.10 38.28 -25.76
N LYS A 3 78.28 39.54 -25.34
CA LYS A 3 77.55 40.11 -24.18
C LYS A 3 76.04 40.08 -24.44
N SER A 4 75.62 40.22 -25.69
CA SER A 4 74.22 40.19 -26.16
C SER A 4 73.50 38.86 -25.83
N GLU A 5 74.15 37.72 -26.05
CA GLU A 5 73.59 36.39 -25.79
C GLU A 5 73.39 36.12 -24.28
N ARG A 6 74.28 36.64 -23.44
CA ARG A 6 74.18 36.52 -21.98
C ARG A 6 72.99 37.28 -21.42
N TRP A 7 72.71 38.49 -21.91
CA TRP A 7 71.53 39.27 -21.50
C TRP A 7 70.22 38.64 -21.97
N ALA A 8 70.20 38.05 -23.17
CA ALA A 8 69.03 37.32 -23.67
C ALA A 8 68.77 36.00 -22.91
N ALA A 9 69.83 35.32 -22.44
CA ALA A 9 69.70 34.15 -21.58
C ALA A 9 69.21 34.52 -20.17
N VAL A 10 69.76 35.58 -19.57
CA VAL A 10 69.33 36.08 -18.25
C VAL A 10 67.88 36.56 -18.27
N GLY A 11 67.46 37.25 -19.34
CA GLY A 11 66.06 37.68 -19.50
C GLY A 11 65.09 36.50 -19.61
N ARG A 12 65.46 35.43 -20.33
CA ARG A 12 64.64 34.21 -20.43
C ARG A 12 64.54 33.45 -19.11
N ILE A 13 65.66 33.34 -18.38
CA ILE A 13 65.68 32.71 -17.05
C ILE A 13 64.85 33.53 -16.06
N GLY A 14 64.96 34.86 -16.08
CA GLY A 14 64.16 35.75 -15.25
C GLY A 14 62.66 35.65 -15.54
N ALA A 15 62.27 35.60 -16.82
CA ALA A 15 60.87 35.40 -17.21
C ALA A 15 60.34 34.02 -16.79
N PHE A 16 61.18 32.99 -16.88
CA PHE A 16 60.82 31.64 -16.45
C PHE A 16 60.62 31.57 -14.93
N ILE A 17 61.54 32.14 -14.14
CA ILE A 17 61.45 32.21 -12.68
C ILE A 17 60.24 33.05 -12.26
N GLY A 18 60.01 34.19 -12.93
CA GLY A 18 58.85 35.04 -12.69
C GLY A 18 57.52 34.32 -12.97
N GLY A 19 57.44 33.58 -14.08
CA GLY A 19 56.29 32.74 -14.39
C GLY A 19 56.05 31.63 -13.37
N LEU A 20 57.12 30.99 -12.90
CA LEU A 20 57.05 29.94 -11.86
C LEU A 20 56.60 30.49 -10.51
N ALA A 21 57.11 31.67 -10.12
CA ALA A 21 56.69 32.36 -8.91
C ALA A 21 55.22 32.78 -8.97
N LEU A 22 54.76 33.28 -10.13
CA LEU A 22 53.35 33.62 -10.34
C LEU A 22 52.45 32.38 -10.23
N MET A 23 52.84 31.27 -10.86
CA MET A 23 52.13 29.98 -10.75
C MET A 23 52.08 29.50 -9.30
N ALA A 24 53.19 29.58 -8.55
CA ALA A 24 53.22 29.20 -7.15
C ALA A 24 52.30 30.07 -6.28
N VAL A 25 52.25 31.38 -6.53
CA VAL A 25 51.33 32.30 -5.82
C VAL A 25 49.88 31.96 -6.12
N ILE A 26 49.53 31.72 -7.39
CA ILE A 26 48.17 31.29 -7.77
C ILE A 26 47.82 29.98 -7.06
N PHE A 27 48.73 29.01 -7.04
CA PHE A 27 48.52 27.72 -6.38
C PHE A 27 48.34 27.85 -4.86
N ILE A 28 49.11 28.72 -4.21
CA ILE A 28 48.98 28.99 -2.77
C ILE A 28 47.64 29.67 -2.47
N ILE A 29 47.21 30.61 -3.30
CA ILE A 29 45.91 31.27 -3.16
C ILE A 29 44.80 30.23 -3.32
N ASP A 30 44.88 29.38 -4.34
CA ASP A 30 43.91 28.32 -4.63
C ASP A 30 43.77 27.31 -3.46
N ILE A 31 44.91 26.80 -2.96
CA ILE A 31 44.95 25.89 -1.79
C ILE A 31 44.39 26.58 -0.54
N LYS A 32 44.73 27.85 -0.29
CA LYS A 32 44.32 28.55 0.94
C LYS A 32 42.88 29.06 0.91
N THR A 33 42.31 29.30 -0.27
CA THR A 33 40.94 29.82 -0.34
C THR A 33 39.87 28.72 -0.26
N SER A 34 40.18 27.43 -0.51
CA SER A 34 39.23 26.29 -0.43
C SER A 34 37.94 26.43 -1.24
N ILE A 35 37.72 27.56 -1.94
CA ILE A 35 36.47 27.90 -2.62
C ILE A 35 36.10 26.81 -3.65
N TRP A 36 37.09 26.31 -4.40
CA TRP A 36 36.87 25.24 -5.37
C TRP A 36 36.59 23.90 -4.71
N GLN A 37 37.24 23.61 -3.58
CA GLN A 37 37.01 22.37 -2.84
C GLN A 37 35.59 22.35 -2.25
N ASP A 38 35.14 23.47 -1.68
CA ASP A 38 33.79 23.61 -1.13
C ASP A 38 32.72 23.56 -2.24
N LEU A 39 32.96 24.20 -3.39
CA LEU A 39 32.07 24.11 -4.56
C LEU A 39 31.96 22.70 -5.11
N VAL A 40 33.07 21.96 -5.20
CA VAL A 40 33.09 20.56 -5.65
C VAL A 40 32.37 19.65 -4.65
N VAL A 41 32.56 19.87 -3.34
CA VAL A 41 31.87 19.11 -2.30
C VAL A 41 30.37 19.39 -2.32
N LEU A 42 29.96 20.66 -2.45
CA LEU A 42 28.56 21.06 -2.53
C LEU A 42 27.89 20.51 -3.81
N ALA A 43 28.58 20.56 -4.95
CA ALA A 43 28.11 20.00 -6.21
C ALA A 43 28.02 18.47 -6.16
N GLY A 44 28.98 17.80 -5.50
CA GLY A 44 28.95 16.36 -5.27
C GLY A 44 27.78 15.93 -4.39
N LEU A 45 27.49 16.67 -3.32
CA LEU A 45 26.31 16.46 -2.46
C LEU A 45 25.00 16.74 -3.19
N ALA A 46 24.92 17.82 -3.96
CA ALA A 46 23.73 18.14 -4.75
C ALA A 46 23.51 17.08 -5.84
N GLY A 47 24.56 16.64 -6.53
CA GLY A 47 24.49 15.59 -7.54
C GLY A 47 24.06 14.24 -6.96
N SER A 48 24.57 13.86 -5.79
CA SER A 48 24.16 12.63 -5.12
C SER A 48 22.71 12.72 -4.62
N LEU A 49 22.27 13.88 -4.12
CA LEU A 49 20.88 14.12 -3.73
C LEU A 49 19.94 14.04 -4.93
N VAL A 50 20.27 14.67 -6.06
CA VAL A 50 19.47 14.60 -7.28
C VAL A 50 19.40 13.17 -7.81
N THR A 51 20.52 12.47 -7.82
CA THR A 51 20.58 11.06 -8.24
C THR A 51 19.74 10.19 -7.32
N PHE A 52 19.82 10.40 -6.02
CA PHE A 52 19.02 9.69 -5.03
C PHE A 52 17.52 9.96 -5.23
N LEU A 53 17.11 11.22 -5.37
CA LEU A 53 15.72 11.60 -5.60
C LEU A 53 15.18 11.03 -6.91
N LEU A 54 15.95 11.12 -7.99
CA LEU A 54 15.58 10.56 -9.29
C LEU A 54 15.46 9.04 -9.21
N THR A 55 16.42 8.38 -8.57
CA THR A 55 16.39 6.92 -8.36
C THR A 55 15.15 6.55 -7.55
N PHE A 56 14.90 7.22 -6.43
CA PHE A 56 13.75 6.96 -5.58
C PHE A 56 12.42 7.16 -6.32
N LEU A 57 12.25 8.27 -7.04
CA LEU A 57 11.00 8.58 -7.75
C LEU A 57 10.78 7.67 -8.96
N VAL A 58 11.82 7.42 -9.76
CA VAL A 58 11.70 6.68 -11.03
C VAL A 58 11.77 5.18 -10.79
N VAL A 59 12.75 4.71 -10.05
CA VAL A 59 12.96 3.26 -9.83
C VAL A 59 11.81 2.70 -9.01
N ASN A 60 11.36 3.34 -7.93
CA ASN A 60 10.21 2.80 -7.17
C ASN A 60 8.94 2.76 -8.04
N ARG A 61 8.71 3.78 -8.87
CA ARG A 61 7.53 3.84 -9.74
C ARG A 61 7.58 2.82 -10.88
N VAL A 62 8.77 2.52 -11.42
CA VAL A 62 8.95 1.56 -12.51
C VAL A 62 8.99 0.13 -11.97
N VAL A 63 9.76 -0.12 -10.92
CA VAL A 63 9.84 -1.42 -10.25
C VAL A 63 8.51 -1.80 -9.64
N GLY A 64 7.77 -0.87 -9.05
CA GLY A 64 6.41 -1.11 -8.55
C GLY A 64 5.49 -1.61 -9.67
N ARG A 65 5.42 -0.87 -10.79
CA ARG A 65 4.60 -1.25 -11.95
C ARG A 65 5.02 -2.58 -12.59
N LEU A 66 6.32 -2.86 -12.69
CA LEU A 66 6.81 -4.14 -13.22
C LEU A 66 6.49 -5.30 -12.29
N THR A 67 6.59 -5.08 -10.99
CA THR A 67 6.26 -6.07 -9.96
C THR A 67 4.77 -6.37 -9.98
N GLU A 68 3.91 -5.35 -10.02
CA GLU A 68 2.45 -5.50 -10.18
C GLU A 68 2.12 -6.31 -11.43
N ARG A 69 2.71 -6.00 -12.59
CA ARG A 69 2.50 -6.75 -13.84
C ARG A 69 2.91 -8.21 -13.74
N ARG A 70 4.07 -8.48 -13.14
CA ARG A 70 4.58 -9.85 -12.97
C ARG A 70 3.63 -10.70 -12.13
N TRP A 71 3.03 -10.09 -11.11
CA TRP A 71 2.17 -10.78 -10.16
C TRP A 71 0.67 -10.68 -10.49
N ALA A 72 0.28 -9.96 -11.54
CA ALA A 72 -1.12 -9.75 -11.92
C ALA A 72 -1.94 -11.06 -12.01
N PRO A 73 -1.42 -12.18 -12.57
CA PRO A 73 -2.16 -13.45 -12.55
C PRO A 73 -2.43 -13.97 -11.13
N VAL A 74 -1.44 -13.85 -10.23
CA VAL A 74 -1.55 -14.29 -8.83
C VAL A 74 -2.49 -13.38 -8.06
N THR A 75 -2.42 -12.06 -8.27
CA THR A 75 -3.38 -11.10 -7.70
C THR A 75 -4.80 -11.43 -8.12
N ARG A 76 -5.02 -11.71 -9.42
CA ARG A 76 -6.35 -12.11 -9.89
C ARG A 76 -6.86 -13.38 -9.21
N VAL A 77 -6.01 -14.40 -9.06
CA VAL A 77 -6.38 -15.65 -8.36
C VAL A 77 -6.72 -15.36 -6.90
N ALA A 78 -5.89 -14.61 -6.18
CA ALA A 78 -6.12 -14.25 -4.79
C ALA A 78 -7.43 -13.50 -4.59
N LEU A 79 -7.67 -12.47 -5.41
CA LEU A 79 -8.89 -11.66 -5.36
C LEU A 79 -10.14 -12.47 -5.73
N THR A 80 -10.04 -13.36 -6.72
CA THR A 80 -11.17 -14.24 -7.10
C THR A 80 -11.48 -15.24 -5.98
N ASP A 81 -10.45 -15.78 -5.32
CA ASP A 81 -10.63 -16.70 -4.19
C ASP A 81 -11.27 -16.02 -2.98
N LEU A 82 -10.85 -14.79 -2.67
CA LEU A 82 -11.50 -13.96 -1.64
C LEU A 82 -12.95 -13.65 -2.00
N LEU A 83 -13.22 -13.24 -3.24
CA LEU A 83 -14.57 -12.95 -3.71
C LEU A 83 -15.47 -14.18 -3.63
N HIS A 84 -14.95 -15.35 -4.01
CA HIS A 84 -15.67 -16.61 -3.92
C HIS A 84 -16.03 -16.97 -2.46
N GLY A 85 -15.13 -16.69 -1.52
CA GLY A 85 -15.41 -16.86 -0.10
C GLY A 85 -16.50 -15.92 0.43
N LEU A 86 -16.58 -14.70 -0.10
CA LEU A 86 -17.58 -13.70 0.30
C LEU A 86 -18.93 -13.88 -0.41
N ALA A 87 -18.95 -14.58 -1.55
CA ALA A 87 -20.14 -14.79 -2.35
C ALA A 87 -21.08 -15.81 -1.70
N ASP A 88 -22.37 -15.48 -1.70
CA ASP A 88 -23.42 -16.42 -1.33
C ASP A 88 -23.61 -17.44 -2.45
N GLU A 89 -23.20 -18.70 -2.20
CA GLU A 89 -23.28 -19.80 -3.16
C GLU A 89 -24.69 -20.03 -3.72
N GLY A 90 -25.74 -19.73 -2.94
CA GLY A 90 -27.12 -19.93 -3.37
C GLY A 90 -27.68 -18.77 -4.19
N ARG A 91 -27.15 -17.56 -4.02
CA ARG A 91 -27.66 -16.34 -4.66
C ARG A 91 -26.74 -15.77 -5.74
N SER A 92 -25.47 -16.18 -5.76
CA SER A 92 -24.46 -15.69 -6.70
C SER A 92 -24.35 -16.58 -7.92
N GLU A 93 -24.29 -15.98 -9.11
CA GLU A 93 -23.92 -16.64 -10.35
C GLU A 93 -22.59 -16.08 -10.87
N LEU A 94 -21.47 -16.54 -10.28
CA LEU A 94 -20.13 -16.04 -10.62
C LEU A 94 -19.78 -16.19 -12.09
N SER A 95 -20.27 -17.26 -12.74
CA SER A 95 -20.08 -17.50 -14.18
C SER A 95 -20.74 -16.43 -15.05
N ARG A 96 -21.76 -15.74 -14.54
CA ARG A 96 -22.45 -14.64 -15.21
C ARG A 96 -22.05 -13.26 -14.67
N GLY A 97 -21.12 -13.21 -13.71
CA GLY A 97 -20.70 -11.98 -13.06
C GLY A 97 -21.72 -11.42 -12.07
N ILE A 98 -22.68 -12.23 -11.62
CA ILE A 98 -23.62 -11.84 -10.55
C ILE A 98 -23.00 -12.31 -9.23
N VAL A 99 -22.61 -11.36 -8.39
CA VAL A 99 -22.06 -11.61 -7.07
C VAL A 99 -23.01 -10.99 -6.06
N VAL A 100 -23.41 -11.79 -5.08
CA VAL A 100 -24.18 -11.32 -3.94
C VAL A 100 -23.42 -11.74 -2.71
N SER A 101 -23.08 -10.80 -1.82
CA SER A 101 -22.35 -11.15 -0.61
C SER A 101 -23.20 -12.04 0.31
N ARG A 102 -22.51 -12.83 1.14
CA ARG A 102 -23.12 -13.53 2.27
C ARG A 102 -23.53 -12.50 3.31
N SER A 103 -24.70 -12.69 3.90
CA SER A 103 -25.25 -11.78 4.91
C SER A 103 -25.65 -12.54 6.16
N LEU A 104 -25.37 -11.96 7.32
CA LEU A 104 -25.89 -12.45 8.59
C LEU A 104 -27.39 -12.14 8.71
N PRO A 105 -28.20 -13.05 9.29
CA PRO A 105 -29.61 -12.79 9.49
C PRO A 105 -29.81 -11.68 10.52
N VAL A 106 -30.70 -10.74 10.23
CA VAL A 106 -31.06 -9.66 11.17
C VAL A 106 -32.06 -10.22 12.20
N PRO A 107 -31.73 -10.18 13.51
CA PRO A 107 -32.55 -10.80 14.55
C PRO A 107 -33.85 -10.03 14.81
N GLY A 108 -34.96 -10.75 15.04
CA GLY A 108 -36.25 -10.17 15.44
C GLY A 108 -37.16 -9.64 14.30
N GLY A 109 -36.88 -10.00 13.05
CA GLY A 109 -37.71 -9.67 11.89
C GLY A 109 -37.88 -8.16 11.60
N ASP A 110 -38.57 -7.82 10.52
CA ASP A 110 -38.91 -6.43 10.19
C ASP A 110 -39.99 -5.85 11.12
N ASP A 111 -40.79 -6.72 11.76
CA ASP A 111 -41.94 -6.34 12.59
C ASP A 111 -41.58 -6.02 14.06
N GLY A 112 -40.30 -6.06 14.42
CA GLY A 112 -39.83 -5.63 15.72
C GLY A 112 -40.04 -6.63 16.86
N GLU A 113 -40.30 -7.91 16.54
CA GLU A 113 -40.38 -8.98 17.54
C GLU A 113 -39.05 -9.17 18.28
N ALA A 114 -39.13 -9.59 19.55
CA ALA A 114 -37.95 -9.95 20.31
C ALA A 114 -37.35 -11.23 19.70
N ALA A 115 -36.06 -11.19 19.37
CA ALA A 115 -35.37 -12.35 18.82
C ALA A 115 -35.35 -13.48 19.86
N SER A 116 -35.70 -14.69 19.45
CA SER A 116 -35.64 -15.86 20.31
C SER A 116 -34.20 -16.20 20.70
N ALA A 117 -34.00 -16.89 21.85
CA ALA A 117 -32.68 -17.38 22.24
C ALA A 117 -32.06 -18.32 21.19
N GLU A 118 -32.90 -19.05 20.45
CA GLU A 118 -32.50 -19.93 19.35
C GLU A 118 -31.99 -19.13 18.13
N GLU A 119 -32.67 -18.04 17.76
CA GLU A 119 -32.18 -17.11 16.72
C GLU A 119 -30.83 -16.51 17.06
N LEU A 120 -30.63 -16.07 18.31
CA LEU A 120 -29.36 -15.51 18.76
C LEU A 120 -28.24 -16.56 18.74
N ALA A 121 -28.56 -17.81 19.09
CA ALA A 121 -27.61 -18.92 19.01
C ALA A 121 -27.24 -19.26 17.54
N ASP A 122 -28.22 -19.26 16.63
CA ASP A 122 -27.97 -19.47 15.20
C ASP A 122 -27.14 -18.32 14.61
N LEU A 123 -27.44 -17.07 14.98
CA LEU A 123 -26.66 -15.90 14.58
C LEU A 123 -25.20 -16.04 15.04
N LEU A 124 -24.94 -16.41 16.29
CA LEU A 124 -23.57 -16.65 16.78
C LEU A 124 -22.88 -17.78 16.01
N HIS A 125 -23.59 -18.87 15.73
CA HIS A 125 -23.03 -19.98 14.96
C HIS A 125 -22.60 -19.54 13.55
N ARG A 126 -23.46 -18.80 12.85
CA ARG A 126 -23.16 -18.23 11.53
C ARG A 126 -22.02 -17.22 11.58
N LEU A 127 -22.02 -16.33 12.58
CA LEU A 127 -20.96 -15.34 12.80
C LEU A 127 -19.58 -16.00 12.95
N VAL A 128 -19.50 -17.07 13.73
CA VAL A 128 -18.25 -17.85 13.88
C VAL A 128 -17.85 -18.48 12.55
N GLY A 129 -18.82 -18.99 11.78
CA GLY A 129 -18.61 -19.48 10.42
C GLY A 129 -18.03 -18.41 9.49
N GLU A 130 -18.62 -17.23 9.42
CA GLU A 130 -18.15 -16.11 8.59
C GLU A 130 -16.76 -15.65 9.01
N ARG A 131 -16.53 -15.46 10.31
CA ARG A 131 -15.21 -15.06 10.81
C ARG A 131 -14.13 -16.08 10.44
N ARG A 132 -14.44 -17.37 10.59
CA ARG A 132 -13.53 -18.46 10.24
C ARG A 132 -13.22 -18.44 8.75
N LEU A 133 -14.25 -18.34 7.90
CA LEU A 133 -14.08 -18.32 6.45
C LEU A 133 -13.22 -17.13 6.01
N LEU A 134 -13.52 -15.93 6.52
CA LEU A 134 -12.75 -14.71 6.22
C LEU A 134 -11.28 -14.89 6.64
N THR A 135 -11.04 -15.40 7.86
CA THR A 135 -9.69 -15.63 8.38
C THR A 135 -8.93 -16.69 7.58
N GLU A 136 -9.57 -17.78 7.17
CA GLU A 136 -8.94 -18.85 6.39
C GLU A 136 -8.52 -18.35 5.00
N ARG A 137 -9.42 -17.67 4.28
CA ARG A 137 -9.13 -17.13 2.94
C ARG A 137 -8.06 -16.04 2.98
N LEU A 138 -8.15 -15.13 3.96
CA LEU A 138 -7.12 -14.12 4.15
C LEU A 138 -5.81 -14.72 4.62
N GLY A 139 -5.81 -15.77 5.44
CA GLY A 139 -4.58 -16.42 5.91
C GLY A 139 -3.71 -16.92 4.76
N VAL A 140 -4.33 -17.39 3.67
CA VAL A 140 -3.63 -17.84 2.46
C VAL A 140 -2.98 -16.67 1.72
N TRP A 141 -3.70 -15.55 1.57
CA TRP A 141 -3.32 -14.47 0.66
C TRP A 141 -2.75 -13.22 1.33
N ALA A 142 -2.89 -13.03 2.64
CA ALA A 142 -2.58 -11.78 3.34
C ALA A 142 -1.12 -11.34 3.16
N GLY A 143 -0.17 -12.28 3.27
CA GLY A 143 1.25 -11.96 3.07
C GLY A 143 1.55 -11.51 1.64
N PHE A 144 0.89 -12.13 0.65
CA PHE A 144 1.00 -11.73 -0.74
C PHE A 144 0.31 -10.38 -1.00
N LEU A 145 -0.94 -10.22 -0.57
CA LEU A 145 -1.72 -9.00 -0.78
C LEU A 145 -1.10 -7.78 -0.12
N ALA A 146 -0.58 -7.92 1.10
CA ALA A 146 0.11 -6.85 1.81
C ALA A 146 1.47 -6.46 1.19
N SER A 147 2.09 -7.34 0.40
CA SER A 147 3.37 -7.06 -0.29
C SER A 147 3.19 -6.70 -1.76
N SER A 148 2.04 -7.01 -2.35
CA SER A 148 1.66 -6.61 -3.70
C SER A 148 1.11 -5.18 -3.71
N GLY A 149 1.55 -4.37 -4.67
CA GLY A 149 1.12 -2.99 -4.79
C GLY A 149 -0.40 -2.86 -4.99
N ASN A 150 -0.98 -1.84 -4.37
CA ASN A 150 -2.35 -1.37 -4.61
C ASN A 150 -3.48 -2.32 -4.13
N ASN A 151 -3.35 -2.86 -2.92
CA ASN A 151 -4.40 -3.61 -2.22
C ASN A 151 -4.74 -3.02 -0.84
N ASP A 152 -4.29 -1.80 -0.54
CA ASP A 152 -4.45 -1.15 0.77
C ASP A 152 -5.93 -0.97 1.14
N GLU A 153 -6.78 -0.66 0.16
CA GLU A 153 -8.23 -0.50 0.38
C GLU A 153 -8.87 -1.84 0.77
N ILE A 154 -8.55 -2.92 0.04
CA ILE A 154 -9.04 -4.27 0.34
C ILE A 154 -8.60 -4.69 1.73
N MET A 155 -7.32 -4.47 2.08
CA MET A 155 -6.82 -4.80 3.42
C MET A 155 -7.49 -3.96 4.52
N ARG A 156 -7.81 -2.70 4.24
CA ARG A 156 -8.58 -1.85 5.17
C ARG A 156 -10.00 -2.36 5.34
N GLN A 157 -10.68 -2.73 4.26
CA GLN A 157 -12.06 -3.25 4.32
C GLN A 157 -12.15 -4.60 5.00
N VAL A 158 -11.15 -5.45 4.81
CA VAL A 158 -10.96 -6.68 5.57
C VAL A 158 -10.87 -6.40 7.08
N ALA A 159 -10.06 -5.41 7.48
CA ALA A 159 -9.92 -5.04 8.88
C ALA A 159 -11.23 -4.49 9.47
N ASN A 160 -11.92 -3.61 8.73
CA ASN A 160 -13.23 -3.08 9.13
C ASN A 160 -14.26 -4.20 9.31
N THR A 161 -14.36 -5.11 8.34
CA THR A 161 -15.26 -6.27 8.39
C THR A 161 -14.95 -7.17 9.59
N SER A 162 -13.66 -7.44 9.85
CA SER A 162 -13.24 -8.26 10.99
C SER A 162 -13.62 -7.64 12.33
N LEU A 163 -13.45 -6.32 12.48
CA LEU A 163 -13.85 -5.59 13.67
C LEU A 163 -15.38 -5.58 13.84
N GLN A 164 -16.11 -5.45 12.74
CA GLN A 164 -17.57 -5.40 12.76
C GLN A 164 -18.18 -6.77 13.15
N LEU A 165 -17.59 -7.87 12.68
CA LEU A 165 -17.94 -9.22 13.14
C LEU A 165 -17.76 -9.37 14.67
N ASP A 166 -16.71 -8.76 15.23
CA ASP A 166 -16.47 -8.79 16.67
C ASP A 166 -17.45 -7.94 17.48
N ARG A 167 -17.85 -6.78 16.94
CA ARG A 167 -18.90 -5.97 17.54
C ARG A 167 -20.24 -6.70 17.58
N VAL A 168 -20.60 -7.41 16.50
CA VAL A 168 -21.81 -8.25 16.48
C VAL A 168 -21.73 -9.33 17.55
N ARG A 169 -20.60 -10.04 17.66
CA ARG A 169 -20.40 -11.06 18.71
C ARG A 169 -20.63 -10.48 20.10
N ASP A 170 -19.98 -9.37 20.39
CA ASP A 170 -20.00 -8.76 21.71
C ASP A 170 -21.41 -8.21 22.03
N ALA A 171 -22.14 -7.69 21.03
CA ALA A 171 -23.52 -7.27 21.15
C ALA A 171 -24.48 -8.44 21.45
N VAL A 172 -24.32 -9.61 20.79
CA VAL A 172 -25.12 -10.79 21.10
C VAL A 172 -24.87 -11.28 22.53
N LEU A 173 -23.59 -11.30 22.96
CA LEU A 173 -23.23 -11.72 24.31
C LEU A 173 -23.78 -10.77 25.39
N ALA A 174 -23.88 -9.47 25.11
CA ALA A 174 -24.46 -8.49 26.02
C ALA A 174 -25.97 -8.72 26.26
N ILE A 175 -26.72 -9.13 25.23
CA ILE A 175 -28.16 -9.45 25.33
C ILE A 175 -28.41 -10.67 26.22
N GLY A 176 -27.53 -11.68 26.16
CA GLY A 176 -27.62 -12.86 27.03
C GLY A 176 -27.51 -12.55 28.53
N GLY A 177 -27.08 -11.33 28.89
CA GLY A 177 -27.04 -10.85 30.27
C GLY A 177 -28.32 -10.16 30.75
N GLN A 178 -29.02 -9.44 29.88
CA GLN A 178 -30.27 -8.71 30.19
C GLN A 178 -31.08 -8.49 28.90
N GLU A 179 -32.32 -9.00 28.84
CA GLU A 179 -33.26 -8.70 27.74
C GLU A 179 -33.64 -7.22 27.77
N SER A 180 -32.97 -6.41 26.93
CA SER A 180 -33.23 -4.99 26.76
C SER A 180 -33.56 -4.69 25.31
N THR A 181 -34.65 -3.95 25.08
CA THR A 181 -35.05 -3.46 23.74
C THR A 181 -33.98 -2.57 23.11
N GLU A 182 -33.24 -1.81 23.93
CA GLU A 182 -32.11 -0.98 23.48
C GLU A 182 -30.96 -1.86 22.99
N ALA A 183 -30.63 -2.92 23.73
CA ALA A 183 -29.59 -3.88 23.34
C ALA A 183 -29.95 -4.63 22.05
N MET A 184 -31.23 -5.00 21.87
CA MET A 184 -31.70 -5.61 20.63
C MET A 184 -31.62 -4.64 19.43
N THR A 185 -31.95 -3.36 19.64
CA THR A 185 -31.84 -2.33 18.59
C THR A 185 -30.38 -2.11 18.19
N ALA A 186 -29.48 -2.06 19.18
CA ALA A 186 -28.05 -1.96 18.94
C ALA A 186 -27.51 -3.18 18.18
N LEU A 187 -27.88 -4.41 18.57
CA LEU A 187 -27.49 -5.62 17.85
C LEU A 187 -27.94 -5.58 16.39
N ARG A 188 -29.20 -5.20 16.11
CA ARG A 188 -29.69 -5.07 14.73
C ARG A 188 -28.85 -4.08 13.93
N ALA A 189 -28.54 -2.92 14.50
CA ALA A 189 -27.69 -1.93 13.84
C ALA A 189 -26.27 -2.48 13.55
N GLU A 190 -25.67 -3.20 14.50
CA GLU A 190 -24.35 -3.82 14.30
C GLU A 190 -24.38 -4.90 13.22
N VAL A 191 -25.45 -5.71 13.14
CA VAL A 191 -25.63 -6.74 12.09
C VAL A 191 -25.81 -6.09 10.72
N VAL A 192 -26.64 -5.04 10.62
CA VAL A 192 -26.81 -4.29 9.36
C VAL A 192 -25.49 -3.69 8.90
N CYS A 193 -24.76 -3.02 9.81
CA CYS A 193 -23.45 -2.46 9.48
C CYS A 193 -22.43 -3.55 9.10
N CYS A 194 -22.52 -4.75 9.69
CA CYS A 194 -21.69 -5.89 9.28
C CYS A 194 -21.97 -6.32 7.85
N ASN A 195 -23.24 -6.44 7.48
CA ASN A 195 -23.66 -6.81 6.13
C ASN A 195 -23.22 -5.76 5.11
N GLU A 196 -23.36 -4.46 5.42
CA GLU A 196 -22.86 -3.37 4.58
C GLU A 196 -21.33 -3.43 4.36
N ASN A 197 -20.57 -3.79 5.39
CA ASN A 197 -19.11 -3.96 5.25
C ASN A 197 -18.74 -5.18 4.39
N LEU A 198 -19.49 -6.28 4.49
CA LEU A 198 -19.32 -7.45 3.63
C LEU A 198 -19.61 -7.11 2.16
N ASP A 199 -20.68 -6.36 1.91
CA ASP A 199 -21.03 -5.84 0.58
C ASP A 199 -19.95 -4.89 0.05
N ALA A 200 -19.47 -3.96 0.88
CA ALA A 200 -18.42 -3.01 0.50
C ALA A 200 -17.10 -3.73 0.16
N LEU A 201 -16.73 -4.76 0.92
CA LEU A 201 -15.55 -5.57 0.65
C LEU A 201 -15.69 -6.34 -0.67
N ALA A 202 -16.84 -6.97 -0.92
CA ALA A 202 -17.10 -7.67 -2.18
C ALA A 202 -17.03 -6.70 -3.38
N ALA A 203 -17.67 -5.54 -3.27
CA ALA A 203 -17.68 -4.51 -4.31
C ALA A 203 -16.27 -3.98 -4.62
N GLU A 204 -15.42 -3.79 -3.60
CA GLU A 204 -14.03 -3.35 -3.78
C GLU A 204 -13.19 -4.41 -4.50
N ILE A 205 -13.34 -5.68 -4.11
CA ILE A 205 -12.65 -6.79 -4.78
C ILE A 205 -13.08 -6.90 -6.25
N GLU A 206 -14.38 -6.78 -6.53
CA GLU A 206 -14.90 -6.75 -7.91
C GLU A 206 -14.37 -5.57 -8.71
N HIS A 207 -14.32 -4.39 -8.10
CA HIS A 207 -13.77 -3.20 -8.73
C HIS A 207 -12.32 -3.45 -9.14
N ARG A 208 -11.50 -3.98 -8.22
CA ARG A 208 -10.10 -4.28 -8.48
C ARG A 208 -9.91 -5.36 -9.55
N LEU A 209 -10.75 -6.39 -9.56
CA LEU A 209 -10.75 -7.41 -10.61
C LEU A 209 -11.09 -6.83 -11.99
N ARG A 210 -12.03 -5.88 -12.07
CA ARG A 210 -12.36 -5.16 -13.31
C ARG A 210 -11.22 -4.27 -13.79
N GLU A 211 -10.56 -3.55 -12.88
CA GLU A 211 -9.36 -2.77 -13.21
C GLU A 211 -8.27 -3.65 -13.80
N HIS A 212 -7.96 -4.78 -13.15
CA HIS A 212 -6.98 -5.74 -13.66
C HIS A 212 -7.35 -6.33 -15.03
N ALA A 213 -8.64 -6.57 -15.29
CA ALA A 213 -9.11 -7.02 -16.59
C ALA A 213 -8.89 -5.95 -17.68
N ASN A 214 -9.18 -4.68 -17.37
CA ASN A 214 -9.02 -3.56 -18.31
C ASN A 214 -7.53 -3.27 -18.60
N GLU A 215 -6.66 -3.37 -17.60
CA GLU A 215 -5.20 -3.25 -17.76
C GLU A 215 -4.59 -4.36 -18.63
N ALA A 216 -5.24 -5.54 -18.65
CA ALA A 216 -4.83 -6.66 -19.49
C ALA A 216 -5.33 -6.55 -20.94
N VAL A 217 -6.50 -5.92 -21.17
CA VAL A 217 -7.10 -5.72 -22.51
C VAL A 217 -6.57 -4.46 -23.22
N GLY A 218 -6.11 -3.45 -22.48
CA GLY A 218 -5.43 -2.27 -23.03
C GLY A 218 -4.00 -2.51 -23.53
N GLN A 219 -3.61 -3.79 -23.70
CA GLN A 219 -2.33 -4.26 -24.24
C GLN A 219 -2.56 -4.94 -25.59
#